data_AF-A0A6L7PDC9-F1
#
_entry.id   AF-A0A6L7PDC9-F1
#
_cell.length_a   1.000
_cell.length_b   1.000
_cell.length_c   1.000
_cell.angle_alpha   90.00
_cell.angle_beta   90.00
_cell.angle_gamma   90.00
#
_symmetry.space_group_name_H-M   'P 1'
#
loop_
_entity.id
_entity.type
_entity.pdbx_description
1 polymer ?
#
loop_
_entity_poly.entity_id
_entity_poly.type
_entity_poly.pdbx_seq_one_letter_code
_entity_poly.pdbx_strand_id
1 'polypeptide(L)'
;MLALFERDRRRYGGYLVHLGLAVMAVAVVSATVYQSQARGILAPGESFEVGGYTLAFEGLRERAGTANGIETEVLAAVTVRRGGEAVGTLEPGRRFFRNFPEQPMAMVDVDTGWREDLYVFLQGWDADGVAEINAFVNPLMAWLWIGSGIYVLGGIVVFAPQPARERVAEPAVPPSGATRSA
;
A
#
# COMPACT_ATOMS: atom_id res chain seq x y z
N MET A 1 -27.03 19.62 10.53
CA MET A 1 -26.34 18.76 9.53
C MET A 1 -25.81 17.46 10.13
N LEU A 2 -25.30 17.44 11.37
CA LEU A 2 -24.78 16.22 12.03
C LEU A 2 -25.86 15.22 12.48
N ALA A 3 -27.09 15.67 12.74
CA ALA A 3 -28.19 14.83 13.25
C ALA A 3 -28.69 13.74 12.26
N LEU A 4 -28.39 13.86 10.96
CA LEU A 4 -28.77 12.84 9.98
C LEU A 4 -27.89 11.58 10.09
N PHE A 5 -26.63 11.75 10.49
CA PHE A 5 -25.69 10.64 10.70
C PHE A 5 -26.02 9.84 11.95
N GLU A 6 -26.68 10.42 12.95
CA GLU A 6 -27.00 9.72 14.20
C GLU A 6 -28.12 8.70 14.08
N ARG A 7 -29.08 8.92 13.18
CA ARG A 7 -30.27 8.06 13.07
C ARG A 7 -30.03 6.79 12.25
N ASP A 8 -29.15 6.87 11.23
CA ASP A 8 -28.88 5.82 10.24
C ASP A 8 -27.39 5.44 10.10
N ARG A 9 -26.62 5.48 11.20
CA ARG A 9 -25.17 5.13 11.23
C ARG A 9 -24.85 3.81 10.50
N ARG A 10 -25.68 2.78 10.68
CA ARG A 10 -25.51 1.47 10.02
C ARG A 10 -25.57 1.56 8.49
N ARG A 11 -26.45 2.41 7.94
CA ARG A 11 -26.62 2.58 6.49
C ARG A 11 -25.41 3.30 5.89
N TYR A 12 -25.03 4.44 6.46
CA TYR A 12 -23.90 5.22 5.97
C TYR A 12 -22.55 4.53 6.21
N GLY A 13 -22.37 3.89 7.37
CA GLY A 13 -21.20 3.06 7.65
C GLY A 13 -21.07 1.89 6.68
N GLY A 14 -22.17 1.21 6.36
CA GLY A 14 -22.20 0.16 5.34
C GLY A 14 -21.82 0.67 3.95
N TYR A 15 -22.31 1.85 3.53
CA TYR A 15 -21.90 2.47 2.27
C TYR A 15 -20.41 2.79 2.22
N LEU A 16 -19.83 3.29 3.32
CA LEU A 16 -18.38 3.54 3.40
C LEU A 16 -17.58 2.24 3.29
N VAL A 17 -17.99 1.18 4.00
CA VAL A 17 -17.35 -0.13 3.90
C VAL A 17 -17.33 -0.65 2.45
N HIS A 18 -18.47 -0.62 1.76
CA HIS A 18 -18.55 -1.07 0.37
C HIS A 18 -17.78 -0.16 -0.59
N LEU A 19 -17.80 1.16 -0.38
CA LEU A 19 -17.01 2.10 -1.17
C LEU A 19 -15.52 1.84 -1.00
N GLY A 20 -15.05 1.67 0.24
CA GLY A 20 -13.65 1.32 0.53
C GLY A 20 -13.26 0.01 -0.16
N LEU A 21 -14.12 -1.01 -0.10
CA LEU A 21 -13.90 -2.28 -0.79
C LEU A 21 -13.83 -2.13 -2.32
N ALA A 22 -14.72 -1.33 -2.92
CA ALA A 22 -14.70 -1.07 -4.35
C ALA A 22 -13.42 -0.34 -4.78
N VAL A 23 -12.96 0.66 -4.02
CA VAL A 23 -11.70 1.37 -4.26
C VAL A 23 -10.50 0.41 -4.16
N MET A 24 -10.46 -0.42 -3.11
CA MET A 24 -9.41 -1.44 -2.97
C MET A 24 -9.41 -2.44 -4.13
N ALA A 25 -10.58 -2.90 -4.57
CA ALA A 25 -10.69 -3.82 -5.71
C ALA A 25 -10.13 -3.20 -6.99
N VAL A 26 -10.46 -1.93 -7.28
CA VAL A 26 -9.89 -1.20 -8.43
C VAL A 26 -8.38 -1.09 -8.31
N ALA A 27 -7.84 -0.77 -7.13
CA ALA A 27 -6.40 -0.69 -6.91
C ALA A 27 -5.70 -2.02 -7.16
N VAL A 28 -6.20 -3.14 -6.59
CA VAL A 28 -5.63 -4.47 -6.78
C VAL A 28 -5.71 -4.93 -8.23
N VAL A 29 -6.86 -4.78 -8.89
CA VAL A 29 -7.01 -5.14 -10.30
C VAL A 29 -6.07 -4.30 -11.17
N SER A 30 -5.92 -3.01 -10.87
CA SER A 30 -5.02 -2.16 -11.64
C SER A 30 -3.56 -2.57 -11.44
N ALA A 31 -3.14 -2.76 -10.20
CA ALA A 31 -1.78 -3.20 -9.85
C ALA A 31 -1.45 -4.60 -10.38
N THR A 32 -2.44 -5.44 -10.67
CA THR A 32 -2.19 -6.79 -11.22
C THR A 32 -2.20 -6.82 -12.74
N VAL A 33 -3.14 -6.12 -13.37
CA VAL A 33 -3.32 -6.15 -14.83
C VAL A 33 -2.37 -5.20 -15.55
N TYR A 34 -2.07 -4.05 -14.95
CA TYR A 34 -1.29 -2.98 -15.57
C TYR A 34 0.12 -2.82 -14.98
N GLN A 35 0.58 -3.77 -14.16
CA GLN A 35 1.96 -3.77 -13.68
C GLN A 35 2.92 -3.89 -14.86
N SER A 36 3.91 -3.01 -14.89
CA SER A 36 5.06 -3.12 -15.80
C SER A 36 6.26 -3.65 -15.03
N GLN A 37 7.00 -4.58 -15.62
CA GLN A 37 8.20 -5.12 -15.01
C GLN A 37 9.32 -5.24 -16.05
N ALA A 38 10.54 -4.96 -15.64
CA ALA A 38 11.73 -5.21 -16.44
C ALA A 38 12.91 -5.56 -15.53
N ARG A 39 13.91 -6.19 -16.14
CA ARG A 39 15.19 -6.48 -15.48
C ARG A 39 16.34 -6.09 -16.38
N GLY A 40 17.39 -5.54 -15.79
CA GLY A 40 18.64 -5.21 -16.46
C GLY A 40 19.81 -5.89 -15.78
N ILE A 41 20.74 -6.43 -16.56
CA ILE A 41 22.09 -6.80 -16.11
C ILE A 41 22.98 -5.69 -16.63
N LEU A 42 23.47 -4.83 -15.73
CA LEU A 42 24.00 -3.51 -16.07
C LEU A 42 25.41 -3.34 -15.51
N ALA A 43 26.33 -2.92 -16.36
CA ALA A 43 27.57 -2.30 -15.91
C ALA A 43 27.31 -0.86 -15.43
N PRO A 44 28.15 -0.29 -14.55
CA PRO A 44 28.04 1.12 -14.17
C PRO A 44 28.01 2.04 -15.40
N GLY A 45 27.04 2.96 -15.43
CA GLY A 45 26.73 3.86 -16.54
C GLY A 45 25.68 3.35 -17.52
N GLU A 46 25.31 2.06 -17.46
CA GLU A 46 24.24 1.51 -18.30
C GLU A 46 22.84 1.77 -17.72
N SER A 47 21.83 1.67 -18.58
CA SER A 47 20.45 1.92 -18.19
C SER A 47 19.46 1.00 -18.90
N PHE A 48 18.27 0.88 -18.33
CA PHE A 48 17.14 0.20 -18.93
C PHE A 48 15.84 0.95 -18.63
N GLU A 49 14.78 0.59 -19.36
CA GLU A 49 13.48 1.24 -19.24
C GLU A 49 12.39 0.29 -18.70
N VAL A 50 11.45 0.83 -17.92
CA VAL A 50 10.26 0.13 -17.45
C VAL A 50 9.12 1.11 -17.20
N GLY A 51 7.94 0.87 -17.76
CA GLY A 51 6.74 1.67 -17.46
C GLY A 51 6.88 3.18 -17.66
N GLY A 52 7.74 3.63 -18.59
CA GLY A 52 8.02 5.05 -18.83
C GLY A 52 9.08 5.67 -17.91
N TYR A 53 9.71 4.86 -17.07
CA TYR A 53 10.90 5.21 -16.29
C TYR A 53 12.16 4.74 -17.00
N THR A 54 13.22 5.53 -16.91
CA THR A 54 14.59 5.15 -17.28
C THR A 54 15.41 5.04 -16.00
N LEU A 55 15.99 3.87 -15.76
CA LEU A 55 16.81 3.57 -14.59
C LEU A 55 18.27 3.45 -15.04
N ALA A 56 19.11 4.37 -14.61
CA ALA A 56 20.54 4.36 -14.86
C ALA A 56 21.28 3.85 -13.63
N PHE A 57 22.07 2.79 -13.81
CA PHE A 57 22.86 2.21 -12.74
C PHE A 57 24.21 2.91 -12.66
N GLU A 58 24.48 3.61 -11.56
CA GLU A 58 25.71 4.40 -11.36
C GLU A 58 26.84 3.57 -10.74
N GLY A 59 26.51 2.42 -10.13
CA GLY A 59 27.47 1.52 -9.48
C GLY A 59 27.05 1.10 -8.07
N LEU A 60 27.87 0.23 -7.48
CA LEU A 60 27.68 -0.26 -6.11
C LEU A 60 28.40 0.63 -5.10
N ARG A 61 27.80 0.77 -3.92
CA ARG A 61 28.36 1.46 -2.75
C ARG A 61 28.28 0.54 -1.55
N GLU A 62 29.39 0.47 -0.82
CA GLU A 62 29.43 -0.23 0.45
C GLU A 62 29.29 0.78 1.59
N ARG A 63 28.43 0.46 2.57
CA ARG A 63 28.24 1.24 3.79
C ARG A 63 28.46 0.32 4.99
N ALA A 64 29.29 0.79 5.93
CA ALA A 64 29.47 0.09 7.20
C ALA A 64 28.12 0.00 7.95
N GLY A 65 27.85 -1.16 8.53
CA GLY A 65 26.62 -1.41 9.27
C GLY A 65 26.44 -0.43 10.43
N THR A 66 25.21 0.06 10.60
CA THR A 66 24.88 1.10 11.58
C THR A 66 24.59 0.54 12.97
N ALA A 67 23.75 -0.51 13.09
CA ALA A 67 23.34 -1.12 14.35
C ALA A 67 22.74 -2.53 14.16
N ASN A 68 22.33 -3.18 15.25
CA ASN A 68 21.53 -4.42 15.25
C ASN A 68 22.21 -5.64 14.58
N GLY A 69 23.54 -5.72 14.66
CA GLY A 69 24.30 -6.84 14.08
C GLY A 69 24.48 -6.77 12.56
N ILE A 70 24.04 -5.68 11.92
CA ILE A 70 24.38 -5.39 10.52
C ILE A 70 25.89 -5.12 10.47
N GLU A 71 26.57 -5.87 9.61
CA GLU A 71 28.00 -5.73 9.38
C GLU A 71 28.27 -4.75 8.24
N THR A 72 27.62 -5.00 7.10
CA THR A 72 27.83 -4.29 5.85
C THR A 72 26.51 -4.17 5.09
N GLU A 73 26.32 -3.04 4.42
CA GLU A 73 25.28 -2.81 3.44
C GLU A 73 25.92 -2.59 2.06
N VAL A 74 25.46 -3.32 1.05
CA VAL A 74 25.84 -3.06 -0.36
C VAL A 74 24.63 -2.50 -1.06
N LEU A 75 24.75 -1.30 -1.60
CA LEU A 75 23.68 -0.53 -2.24
C LEU A 75 24.02 -0.29 -3.71
N ALA A 76 23.06 -0.44 -4.60
CA ALA A 76 23.16 -0.02 -5.99
C ALA A 76 22.61 1.40 -6.11
N ALA A 77 23.43 2.35 -6.54
CA ALA A 77 22.97 3.69 -6.83
C ALA A 77 22.26 3.70 -8.19
N VAL A 78 20.95 3.95 -8.20
CA VAL A 78 20.13 3.93 -9.41
C VAL A 78 19.46 5.28 -9.60
N THR A 79 19.91 6.05 -10.59
CA THR A 79 19.26 7.31 -10.94
C THR A 79 18.01 7.04 -11.77
N VAL A 80 16.90 7.62 -11.34
CA VAL A 80 15.58 7.39 -11.92
C VAL A 80 15.12 8.66 -12.63
N ARG A 81 14.72 8.50 -13.90
CA ARG A 81 14.11 9.54 -14.71
C ARG A 81 12.75 9.09 -15.23
N ARG A 82 11.82 10.02 -15.41
CA ARG A 82 10.51 9.76 -16.00
C ARG A 82 10.21 10.82 -17.04
N GLY A 83 10.00 10.41 -18.29
CA GLY A 83 9.77 11.35 -19.39
C GLY A 83 10.90 12.37 -19.59
N GLY A 84 12.14 12.01 -19.24
CA GLY A 84 13.32 12.87 -19.31
C GLY A 84 13.62 13.70 -18.05
N GLU A 85 12.62 13.90 -17.18
CA GLU A 85 12.78 14.62 -15.90
C GLU A 85 13.37 13.72 -14.82
N ALA A 86 14.22 14.28 -13.97
CA ALA A 86 14.80 13.55 -12.84
C ALA A 86 13.76 13.37 -11.74
N VAL A 87 13.53 12.12 -11.33
CA VAL A 87 12.65 11.79 -10.20
C VAL A 87 13.48 11.75 -8.91
N GLY A 88 14.64 11.09 -8.97
CA GLY A 88 15.53 10.96 -7.82
C GLY A 88 16.58 9.86 -8.02
N THR A 89 17.17 9.41 -6.92
CA THR A 89 18.07 8.26 -6.89
C THR A 89 17.54 7.27 -5.87
N LEU A 90 17.40 6.01 -6.30
CA LEU A 90 17.05 4.89 -5.44
C LEU A 90 18.31 4.09 -5.11
N GLU A 91 18.38 3.55 -3.89
CA GLU A 91 19.49 2.77 -3.36
C GLU A 91 19.04 1.36 -2.93
N PRO A 92 18.50 0.52 -3.83
CA PRO A 92 18.21 -0.87 -3.51
C PRO A 92 19.51 -1.62 -3.18
N GLY A 93 19.45 -2.65 -2.34
CA GLY A 93 20.68 -3.28 -1.87
C GLY A 93 20.52 -4.57 -1.10
N ARG A 94 21.58 -4.94 -0.37
CA ARG A 94 21.62 -6.10 0.52
C ARG A 94 22.31 -5.77 1.84
N ARG A 95 21.75 -6.27 2.95
CA ARG A 95 22.32 -6.19 4.29
C ARG A 95 22.95 -7.52 4.67
N PHE A 96 24.19 -7.48 5.10
CA PHE A 96 24.91 -8.63 5.63
C PHE A 96 24.97 -8.53 7.16
N PHE A 97 24.71 -9.64 7.84
CA PHE A 97 24.66 -9.70 9.29
C PHE A 97 25.83 -10.52 9.82
N ARG A 98 26.49 -10.04 10.87
CA ARG A 98 27.68 -10.68 11.47
C ARG A 98 27.46 -12.15 11.85
N ASN A 99 26.29 -12.46 12.37
CA ASN A 99 25.94 -13.80 12.85
C ASN A 99 25.42 -14.73 11.74
N PHE A 100 25.04 -14.16 10.58
CA PHE A 100 24.42 -14.88 9.47
C PHE A 100 24.92 -14.34 8.12
N PRO A 101 26.24 -14.38 7.86
CA PRO A 101 26.83 -13.74 6.68
C PRO A 101 26.37 -14.36 5.35
N GLU A 102 26.01 -15.65 5.36
CA GLU A 102 25.53 -16.39 4.19
C GLU A 102 24.05 -16.11 3.84
N GLN A 103 23.33 -15.35 4.68
CA GLN A 103 21.90 -15.05 4.50
C GLN A 103 21.65 -13.54 4.45
N PRO A 104 22.15 -12.84 3.41
CA PRO A 104 21.92 -11.41 3.29
C PRO A 104 20.44 -11.09 3.09
N MET A 105 19.97 -10.01 3.73
CA MET A 105 18.60 -9.51 3.55
C MET A 105 18.55 -8.49 2.42
N ALA A 106 17.59 -8.66 1.50
CA ALA A 106 17.35 -7.69 0.44
C ALA A 106 16.78 -6.38 1.02
N MET A 107 17.27 -5.26 0.51
CA MET A 107 16.70 -3.93 0.69
C MET A 107 16.08 -3.51 -0.62
N VAL A 108 14.76 -3.33 -0.59
CA VAL A 108 13.99 -2.79 -1.69
C VAL A 108 13.93 -1.29 -1.48
N ASP A 109 14.14 -0.53 -2.54
CA ASP A 109 13.86 0.90 -2.51
C ASP A 109 12.66 1.22 -3.40
N VAL A 110 11.85 2.17 -2.96
CA VAL A 110 10.53 2.44 -3.52
C VAL A 110 10.30 3.93 -3.67
N ASP A 111 10.04 4.36 -4.90
CA ASP A 111 9.48 5.69 -5.17
C ASP A 111 7.95 5.58 -5.19
N THR A 112 7.29 6.16 -4.19
CA THR A 112 5.83 6.06 -4.00
C THR A 112 5.12 7.29 -4.54
N GLY A 113 4.08 7.07 -5.37
CA GLY A 113 3.30 8.12 -5.99
C GLY A 113 1.79 7.92 -5.85
N TRP A 114 1.01 8.97 -6.16
CA TRP A 114 -0.45 8.86 -6.15
C TRP A 114 -1.02 8.01 -7.29
N ARG A 115 -0.26 7.86 -8.39
CA ARG A 115 -0.67 7.14 -9.59
C ARG A 115 -0.07 5.76 -9.68
N GLU A 116 1.15 5.59 -9.21
CA GLU A 116 1.90 4.34 -9.24
C GLU A 116 3.10 4.41 -8.30
N ASP A 117 3.62 3.24 -7.98
CA ASP A 117 4.83 3.05 -7.19
C ASP A 117 5.89 2.36 -8.06
N LEU A 118 7.13 2.85 -8.04
CA LEU A 118 8.29 2.20 -8.66
C LEU A 118 9.08 1.48 -7.58
N TYR A 119 9.10 0.15 -7.65
CA TYR A 119 9.91 -0.70 -6.79
C TYR A 119 11.17 -1.12 -7.54
N VAL A 120 12.33 -0.98 -6.89
CA VAL A 120 13.62 -1.41 -7.45
C VAL A 120 14.30 -2.38 -6.49
N PHE A 121 14.85 -3.44 -7.05
CA PHE A 121 15.45 -4.56 -6.32
C PHE A 121 16.83 -4.88 -6.90
N LEU A 122 17.83 -5.00 -6.03
CA LEU A 122 19.15 -5.52 -6.40
C LEU A 122 19.16 -7.05 -6.24
N GLN A 123 19.12 -7.76 -7.37
CA GLN A 123 19.09 -9.22 -7.39
C GLN A 123 20.46 -9.82 -7.11
N GLY A 124 21.54 -9.19 -7.55
CA GLY A 124 22.90 -9.67 -7.36
C GLY A 124 23.90 -8.86 -8.18
N TRP A 125 25.18 -9.16 -8.02
CA TRP A 125 26.25 -8.56 -8.80
C TRP A 125 27.44 -9.52 -8.94
N ASP A 126 28.29 -9.29 -9.93
CA ASP A 126 29.53 -10.04 -10.13
C ASP A 126 30.77 -9.31 -9.59
N ALA A 127 31.94 -9.90 -9.80
CA ALA A 127 33.22 -9.35 -9.34
C ALA A 127 33.63 -8.06 -10.07
N ASP A 128 33.10 -7.83 -11.28
CA ASP A 128 33.37 -6.64 -12.09
C ASP A 128 32.40 -5.49 -11.77
N GLY A 129 31.45 -5.72 -10.86
CA GLY A 129 30.46 -4.74 -10.42
C GLY A 129 29.25 -4.63 -11.34
N VAL A 130 29.07 -5.58 -12.27
CA VAL A 130 27.86 -5.68 -13.09
C VAL A 130 26.73 -6.20 -12.20
N ALA A 131 25.60 -5.49 -12.17
CA ALA A 131 24.48 -5.78 -11.27
C ALA A 131 23.23 -6.21 -12.02
N GLU A 132 22.53 -7.23 -11.52
CA GLU A 132 21.17 -7.55 -11.95
C GLU A 132 20.17 -6.74 -11.11
N ILE A 133 19.44 -5.85 -11.76
CA ILE A 133 18.44 -4.97 -11.15
C ILE A 133 17.06 -5.30 -11.72
N ASN A 134 16.09 -5.55 -10.84
CA ASN A 134 14.69 -5.74 -11.21
C ASN A 134 13.89 -4.51 -10.81
N ALA A 135 12.98 -4.08 -11.67
CA ALA A 135 12.11 -2.97 -11.41
C ALA A 135 10.65 -3.28 -11.76
N PHE A 136 9.73 -2.82 -10.92
CA PHE A 136 8.29 -3.02 -11.05
C PHE A 136 7.57 -1.69 -10.87
N VAL A 137 6.68 -1.35 -11.80
CA VAL A 137 5.81 -0.18 -11.74
C VAL A 137 4.40 -0.65 -11.46
N ASN A 138 3.91 -0.34 -10.25
CA ASN A 138 2.65 -0.83 -9.72
C ASN A 138 1.63 0.32 -9.65
N PRO A 139 0.64 0.37 -10.56
CA PRO A 139 -0.33 1.46 -10.58
C PRO A 139 -1.33 1.39 -9.42
N LEU A 140 -1.71 2.57 -8.93
CA LEU A 140 -2.75 2.85 -7.95
C LEU A 140 -2.54 2.21 -6.56
N MET A 141 -1.31 1.88 -6.18
CA MET A 141 -1.05 1.27 -4.88
C MET A 141 -1.41 2.18 -3.70
N ALA A 142 -1.21 3.50 -3.81
CA ALA A 142 -1.69 4.47 -2.83
C ALA A 142 -3.22 4.41 -2.61
N TRP A 143 -4.00 4.06 -3.64
CA TRP A 143 -5.46 3.94 -3.53
C TRP A 143 -5.90 2.71 -2.76
N LEU A 144 -5.06 1.67 -2.66
CA LEU A 144 -5.30 0.54 -1.78
C LEU A 144 -5.36 1.00 -0.32
N TRP A 145 -4.43 1.87 0.08
CA TRP A 145 -4.38 2.43 1.42
C TRP A 145 -5.54 3.40 1.68
N ILE A 146 -5.90 4.24 0.71
CA ILE A 146 -7.08 5.11 0.79
C ILE A 146 -8.35 4.28 0.97
N GLY A 147 -8.55 3.25 0.14
CA GLY A 147 -9.69 2.35 0.23
C GLY A 147 -9.75 1.62 1.58
N SER A 148 -8.59 1.18 2.10
CA SER A 148 -8.46 0.56 3.42
C SER A 148 -8.84 1.54 4.54
N GLY A 149 -8.40 2.80 4.45
CA GLY A 149 -8.79 3.85 5.39
C GLY A 149 -10.30 4.09 5.39
N ILE A 150 -10.92 4.21 4.22
CA ILE A 150 -12.38 4.36 4.07
C ILE A 150 -13.12 3.15 4.67
N TYR A 151 -12.63 1.94 4.39
CA TYR A 151 -13.20 0.70 4.91
C TYR A 151 -13.19 0.66 6.44
N VAL A 152 -12.05 0.98 7.07
CA VAL A 152 -11.90 1.02 8.53
C VAL A 152 -12.80 2.10 9.15
N LEU A 153 -12.83 3.30 8.56
CA LEU A 153 -13.71 4.38 9.01
C LEU A 153 -15.19 3.96 8.93
N GLY A 154 -15.60 3.32 7.84
CA GLY A 154 -16.94 2.75 7.70
C GLY A 154 -17.25 1.73 8.79
N GLY A 155 -16.31 0.83 9.10
CA GLY A 155 -16.41 -0.14 10.18
C GLY A 155 -16.60 0.53 11.55
N ILE A 156 -15.80 1.55 11.87
CA ILE A 156 -15.93 2.32 13.12
C ILE A 156 -17.32 2.94 13.22
N VAL A 157 -17.87 3.50 12.14
CA VAL A 157 -19.22 4.09 12.10
C VAL A 157 -20.30 3.04 12.35
N VAL A 158 -20.14 1.83 11.81
CA VAL A 158 -21.08 0.71 12.02
C VAL A 158 -21.06 0.21 13.47
N PHE A 159 -19.87 0.07 14.07
CA PHE A 159 -19.70 -0.48 15.42
C PHE A 159 -19.83 0.55 16.55
N ALA A 160 -19.91 1.85 16.23
CA ALA A 160 -20.11 2.89 17.23
C ALA A 160 -21.42 2.65 18.02
N PRO A 161 -21.40 2.77 19.36
CA PRO A 161 -22.58 2.53 20.19
C PRO A 161 -23.74 3.43 19.78
N GLN A 162 -24.92 2.84 19.64
CA GLN A 162 -26.14 3.57 19.31
C GLN A 162 -26.86 3.97 20.60
N PRO A 163 -27.33 5.23 20.73
CA PRO A 163 -28.26 5.57 21.81
C PRO A 163 -29.50 4.65 21.68
N ALA A 164 -29.97 4.12 22.81
CA ALA A 164 -31.11 3.23 22.84
C ALA A 164 -32.26 3.87 22.06
N ARG A 165 -32.73 3.21 20.99
CA ARG A 165 -33.97 3.63 20.33
C ARG A 165 -35.03 3.65 21.41
N GLU A 166 -35.54 4.83 21.72
CA GLU A 166 -36.75 4.99 22.51
C GLU A 166 -37.79 4.12 21.84
N ARG A 167 -38.14 3.01 22.48
CA ARG A 167 -39.19 2.12 21.98
C ARG A 167 -40.42 3.01 21.95
N VAL A 168 -40.90 3.35 20.75
CA VAL A 168 -42.20 3.99 20.59
C VAL A 168 -43.16 3.07 21.32
N ALA A 169 -43.72 3.55 22.44
CA ALA A 169 -44.67 2.79 23.22
C ALA A 169 -45.77 2.35 22.28
N GLU A 170 -45.94 1.03 22.15
CA GLU A 170 -47.03 0.47 21.39
C GLU A 170 -48.33 1.03 21.99
N PRO A 171 -49.19 1.70 21.21
CA PRO A 171 -50.41 2.27 21.74
C PRO A 171 -51.19 1.14 22.43
N ALA A 172 -51.41 1.29 23.74
CA ALA A 172 -52.08 0.28 24.54
C ALA A 172 -53.42 -0.06 23.88
N VAL A 173 -53.58 -1.31 23.47
CA VAL A 173 -54.87 -1.82 22.97
C VAL A 173 -55.87 -1.67 24.13
N PRO A 174 -56.92 -0.84 24.01
CA PRO A 174 -57.89 -0.69 25.07
C PRO A 174 -58.56 -2.05 25.32
N PRO A 175 -58.78 -2.46 26.58
CA PRO A 175 -59.43 -3.73 26.87
C PRO A 175 -60.80 -3.74 26.19
N SER A 176 -61.06 -4.76 25.36
CA SER A 176 -62.38 -4.94 24.77
C SER A 176 -63.38 -5.08 25.92
N GLY A 177 -64.31 -4.14 26.01
CA GLY A 177 -65.29 -4.09 27.08
C GLY A 177 -65.94 -5.46 27.25
N ALA A 178 -65.81 -6.03 28.44
CA ALA A 178 -66.59 -7.18 28.84
C ALA A 178 -68.06 -6.76 28.81
N THR A 179 -68.79 -7.17 27.78
CA THR A 179 -70.24 -7.17 27.76
C THR A 179 -70.72 -7.98 28.96
N ARG A 180 -71.22 -7.29 29.99
CA ARG A 180 -72.02 -7.92 31.05
C ARG A 180 -73.25 -8.53 30.38
N SER A 181 -73.35 -9.85 30.41
CA SER A 181 -74.62 -10.54 30.22
C SER A 181 -75.21 -10.83 31.61
N ALA A 182 -76.48 -10.45 31.71
CA ALA A 182 -77.51 -10.63 32.75
C ALA A 182 -77.19 -11.55 33.94
#